data_AF-A0A1M5EVT7-F1
#
_entry.id   AF-A0A1M5EVT7-F1
#
_cell.length_a   1.000
_cell.length_b   1.000
_cell.length_c   1.000
_cell.angle_alpha   90.00
_cell.angle_beta   90.00
_cell.angle_gamma   90.00
#
_symmetry.space_group_name_H-M   'P 1'
#
loop_
_entity.id
_entity.type
_entity.pdbx_description
1 polymer ?
#
loop_
_entity_poly.entity_id
_entity_poly.type
_entity_poly.pdbx_seq_one_letter_code
_entity_poly.pdbx_strand_id
1 'polypeptide(L)'
;MTNTMTYKGYAARIAYDDEDGILTGQIAGLRDGVCEVMAEMGEGPYAISEVATKSNTLLKSLSTVRDNLIKKGMIYSSSTGYIAFTVPMFDSHLRRVGGK
;
A
#
# COMPACT_ATOMS: atom_id res chain seq x y z
N MET A 1 0.26 -18.23 -11.36
CA MET A 1 -0.46 -19.23 -10.55
C MET A 1 -0.77 -18.62 -9.19
N THR A 2 -2.02 -18.72 -8.69
CA THR A 2 -2.39 -18.14 -7.37
C THR A 2 -2.33 -19.24 -6.32
N ASN A 3 -1.49 -19.07 -5.30
CA ASN A 3 -1.36 -20.03 -4.21
C ASN A 3 -1.87 -19.39 -2.90
N THR A 4 -2.64 -20.14 -2.11
CA THR A 4 -3.17 -19.63 -0.84
C THR A 4 -2.20 -20.00 0.29
N MET A 5 -1.65 -19.01 0.99
CA MET A 5 -0.77 -19.21 2.14
C MET A 5 -1.49 -18.80 3.43
N THR A 6 -1.50 -19.67 4.43
CA THR A 6 -2.13 -19.41 5.74
C THR A 6 -1.08 -19.16 6.80
N TYR A 7 -1.14 -18.04 7.51
CA TYR A 7 -0.23 -17.70 8.61
C TYR A 7 -0.97 -16.98 9.74
N LYS A 8 -0.85 -17.48 10.98
CA LYS A 8 -1.50 -16.91 12.19
C LYS A 8 -3.00 -16.61 12.01
N GLY A 9 -3.73 -17.48 11.31
CA GLY A 9 -5.17 -17.31 11.05
C GLY A 9 -5.53 -16.38 9.88
N TYR A 10 -4.55 -15.74 9.26
CA TYR A 10 -4.74 -14.97 8.03
C TYR A 10 -4.52 -15.86 6.82
N ALA A 11 -5.49 -15.86 5.90
CA ALA A 11 -5.32 -16.44 4.57
C ALA A 11 -4.90 -15.34 3.60
N ALA A 12 -3.72 -15.50 2.99
CA ALA A 12 -3.23 -14.64 1.93
C ALA A 12 -3.35 -15.38 0.59
N ARG A 13 -4.02 -14.77 -0.39
CA ARG A 13 -3.89 -15.20 -1.78
C ARG A 13 -2.62 -14.58 -2.34
N ILE A 14 -1.61 -15.40 -2.57
CA ILE A 14 -0.33 -14.95 -3.13
C ILE A 14 -0.37 -15.13 -4.64
N ALA A 15 -0.15 -14.04 -5.36
CA ALA A 15 0.16 -14.02 -6.78
C ALA A 15 1.62 -13.57 -6.96
N TYR A 16 2.22 -13.96 -8.08
CA TYR A 16 3.51 -13.45 -8.52
C TYR A 16 3.27 -12.65 -9.80
N ASP A 17 3.92 -11.51 -9.90
CA ASP A 17 3.86 -10.63 -11.06
C ASP A 17 5.20 -10.68 -11.81
N ASP A 18 5.19 -11.28 -13.01
CA ASP A 18 6.39 -11.46 -13.82
C ASP A 18 6.94 -10.14 -14.39
N GLU A 19 6.12 -9.10 -14.52
CA GLU A 19 6.53 -7.80 -15.07
C GLU A 19 7.34 -7.00 -14.06
N ASP A 20 6.92 -7.03 -12.80
CA ASP A 20 7.58 -6.27 -11.72
C ASP A 20 8.50 -7.14 -10.85
N GLY A 21 8.46 -8.47 -11.00
CA GLY A 21 9.23 -9.41 -10.19
C GLY A 21 8.81 -9.47 -8.72
N ILE A 22 7.53 -9.16 -8.41
CA ILE A 22 7.05 -9.05 -7.02
C ILE A 22 6.03 -10.14 -6.65
N LEU A 23 6.03 -10.50 -5.37
CA LEU A 23 5.03 -11.36 -4.75
C LEU A 23 3.95 -10.49 -4.12
N THR A 24 2.69 -10.68 -4.52
CA THR A 24 1.54 -9.91 -4.02
C THR A 24 0.62 -10.80 -3.22
N GLY A 25 0.37 -10.45 -1.97
CA GLY A 25 -0.51 -11.18 -1.06
C GLY A 25 -1.76 -10.39 -0.74
N GLN A 26 -2.94 -10.85 -1.17
CA GLN A 26 -4.20 -10.33 -0.64
C GLN A 26 -4.52 -11.04 0.68
N ILE A 27 -4.22 -10.37 1.80
CA ILE A 27 -4.71 -10.80 3.12
C ILE A 27 -6.19 -10.44 3.21
N ALA A 28 -7.06 -11.44 3.34
CA ALA A 28 -8.50 -11.22 3.45
C ALA A 28 -8.81 -10.22 4.59
N GLY A 29 -9.51 -9.13 4.26
CA GLY A 29 -9.90 -8.07 5.21
C GLY A 29 -8.97 -6.85 5.28
N LEU A 30 -7.87 -6.83 4.51
CA LEU A 30 -6.94 -5.70 4.48
C LEU A 30 -7.11 -4.89 3.19
N ARG A 31 -8.11 -4.00 3.14
CA ARG A 31 -8.18 -2.93 2.14
C ARG A 31 -7.61 -1.65 2.75
N ASP A 32 -6.39 -1.29 2.36
CA ASP A 32 -5.73 -0.07 2.82
C ASP A 32 -5.89 1.04 1.74
N GLY A 33 -6.96 1.83 1.84
CA GLY A 33 -7.27 2.90 0.86
C GLY A 33 -6.21 4.01 0.74
N VAL A 34 -5.28 4.09 1.70
CA VAL A 34 -4.14 5.01 1.65
C VAL A 34 -3.17 4.63 0.52
N CYS A 35 -2.90 3.34 0.33
CA CYS A 35 -2.01 2.87 -0.74
C CYS A 35 -2.64 3.09 -2.12
N GLU A 36 -3.96 2.96 -2.24
CA GLU A 36 -4.70 3.24 -3.48
C GLU A 36 -4.56 4.72 -3.86
N VAL A 37 -4.78 5.64 -2.91
CA VAL A 37 -4.61 7.07 -3.15
C VAL A 37 -3.16 7.43 -3.48
N MET A 38 -2.18 6.85 -2.77
CA MET A 38 -0.76 7.03 -3.11
C MET A 38 -0.46 6.54 -4.53
N ALA A 39 -1.02 5.41 -4.94
CA ALA A 39 -0.86 4.88 -6.30
C ALA A 39 -1.51 5.78 -7.35
N GLU A 40 -2.67 6.38 -7.09
CA GLU A 40 -3.31 7.35 -7.98
C GLU A 40 -2.50 8.64 -8.14
N MET A 41 -1.74 9.03 -7.10
CA MET A 41 -0.91 10.24 -7.13
C MET A 41 0.34 10.12 -7.99
N GLY A 42 0.69 8.92 -8.48
CA GLY A 42 1.87 8.71 -9.30
C GLY A 42 3.09 8.25 -8.51
N GLU A 43 4.28 8.62 -8.96
CA GLU A 43 5.55 8.29 -8.29
C GLU A 43 5.77 9.21 -7.07
N GLY A 44 6.18 8.64 -5.95
CA GLY A 44 6.43 9.36 -4.70
C GLY A 44 7.76 10.13 -4.68
N PRO A 45 8.11 10.80 -3.56
CA PRO A 45 7.43 10.76 -2.27
C PRO A 45 6.17 11.64 -2.19
N TYR A 46 5.20 11.25 -1.35
CA TYR A 46 3.90 11.89 -1.21
C TYR A 46 3.79 12.68 0.07
N ALA A 47 3.20 13.88 0.00
CA ALA A 47 2.87 14.66 1.19
C ALA A 47 1.73 14.01 1.96
N ILE A 48 1.92 13.76 3.27
CA ILE A 48 0.89 13.15 4.14
C ILE A 48 -0.41 13.97 4.12
N SER A 49 -0.29 15.31 4.08
CA SER A 49 -1.44 16.21 4.01
C SER A 49 -2.25 16.01 2.74
N GLU A 50 -1.59 15.89 1.59
CA GLU A 50 -2.26 15.69 0.30
C GLU A 50 -2.91 14.31 0.20
N VAL A 51 -2.24 13.27 0.72
CA VAL A 51 -2.81 11.92 0.82
C VAL A 51 -4.07 11.95 1.69
N ALA A 52 -4.07 12.63 2.84
CA ALA A 52 -5.26 12.80 3.68
C ALA A 52 -6.41 13.50 2.95
N THR A 53 -6.11 14.58 2.21
CA THR A 53 -7.12 15.33 1.45
C THR A 53 -7.76 14.46 0.37
N LYS A 54 -6.96 13.70 -0.40
CA LYS A 54 -7.49 12.83 -1.47
C LYS A 54 -8.21 11.60 -0.95
N SER A 55 -7.77 11.02 0.17
CA SER A 55 -8.40 9.84 0.77
C SER A 55 -9.64 10.15 1.61
N ASN A 56 -10.01 11.42 1.75
CA ASN A 56 -11.16 11.90 2.55
C ASN A 56 -11.18 11.33 3.98
N THR A 57 -10.00 11.04 4.55
CA THR A 57 -9.84 10.54 5.92
C THR A 57 -9.29 11.64 6.81
N LEU A 58 -9.76 11.67 8.06
CA LEU A 58 -9.21 12.54 9.11
C LEU A 58 -7.70 12.27 9.30
N LEU A 59 -6.89 13.33 9.43
CA LEU A 59 -5.44 13.22 9.70
C LEU A 59 -5.09 12.34 10.91
N LYS A 60 -5.99 12.31 11.92
CA LYS A 60 -5.86 11.46 13.10
C LYS A 60 -6.00 9.96 12.76
N SER A 61 -6.92 9.62 11.85
CA SER A 61 -7.06 8.26 11.32
C SER A 61 -5.86 7.91 10.43
N LEU A 62 -5.41 8.86 9.60
CA LEU A 62 -4.25 8.66 8.73
C LEU A 62 -2.96 8.38 9.52
N SER A 63 -2.79 8.98 10.70
CA SER A 63 -1.63 8.71 11.55
C SER A 63 -1.58 7.25 12.02
N THR A 64 -2.72 6.69 12.46
CA THR A 64 -2.83 5.28 12.84
C THR A 64 -2.61 4.34 11.65
N VAL A 65 -3.21 4.67 10.49
CA VAL A 65 -3.03 3.88 9.26
C VAL A 65 -1.58 3.91 8.81
N ARG A 66 -0.94 5.09 8.82
CA ARG A 66 0.48 5.27 8.51
C ARG A 66 1.36 4.41 9.42
N ASP A 67 1.16 4.47 10.74
CA ASP A 67 1.97 3.69 11.67
C ASP A 67 1.79 2.18 11.46
N ASN A 68 0.58 1.73 11.12
CA ASN A 68 0.33 0.34 10.76
C ASN A 68 1.03 -0.04 9.44
N LEU A 69 0.98 0.82 8.42
CA LEU A 69 1.64 0.58 7.13
C LEU A 69 3.17 0.57 7.26
N ILE A 70 3.74 1.43 8.10
CA ILE A 70 5.17 1.41 8.44
C ILE A 70 5.53 0.11 9.15
N LYS A 71 4.75 -0.31 10.16
CA LYS A 71 4.96 -1.60 10.86
C LYS A 71 4.87 -2.81 9.94
N LYS A 72 3.99 -2.76 8.93
CA LYS A 72 3.87 -3.79 7.88
C LYS A 72 5.01 -3.72 6.85
N GLY A 73 5.84 -2.68 6.87
CA GLY A 73 6.91 -2.47 5.91
C GLY A 73 6.42 -2.07 4.51
N MET A 74 5.21 -1.52 4.39
CA MET A 74 4.61 -1.11 3.11
C MET A 74 5.08 0.28 2.67
N ILE A 75 5.27 1.18 3.65
CA ILE A 75 5.68 2.56 3.42
C ILE A 75 6.78 2.94 4.42
N TYR A 76 7.57 3.95 4.07
CA TYR A 76 8.54 4.58 4.96
C TYR A 76 8.40 6.10 4.95
N SER A 77 8.95 6.78 5.96
CA SER A 77 9.03 8.24 5.97
C SER A 77 10.29 8.70 5.23
N SER A 78 10.11 9.33 4.08
CA SER A 78 11.23 9.80 3.23
C SER A 78 11.84 11.11 3.77
N SER A 79 10.99 12.03 4.23
CA SER A 79 11.37 13.27 4.88
C SER A 79 10.24 13.75 5.80
N THR A 80 10.46 14.83 6.56
CA THR A 80 9.47 15.38 7.49
C THR A 80 8.15 15.69 6.77
N GLY A 81 7.10 14.93 7.09
CA GLY A 81 5.77 15.11 6.49
C GLY A 81 5.53 14.35 5.18
N TYR A 82 6.51 13.56 4.71
CA TYR A 82 6.43 12.79 3.47
C TYR A 82 6.52 11.28 3.72
N ILE A 83 5.80 10.53 2.90
CA ILE A 83 5.80 9.05 2.87
C ILE A 83 6.10 8.55 1.46
N ALA A 84 6.67 7.36 1.36
CA ALA A 84 6.90 6.67 0.08
C ALA A 84 6.75 5.16 0.25
N PHE A 85 6.49 4.44 -0.84
CA PHE A 85 6.47 2.99 -0.83
C PHE A 85 7.88 2.43 -0.59
N THR A 86 7.97 1.36 0.19
CA THR A 86 9.24 0.63 0.39
C THR A 86 9.64 -0.19 -0.84
N VAL A 87 8.64 -0.66 -1.60
CA VAL A 87 8.82 -1.42 -2.83
C VAL A 87 8.88 -0.44 -4.01
N PRO A 88 9.96 -0.45 -4.81
CA PRO A 88 10.04 0.35 -6.03
C PRO A 88 8.90 0.07 -7.00
N MET A 89 8.43 1.08 -7.72
CA MET A 89 7.37 0.97 -8.75
C MET A 89 6.03 0.41 -8.24
N PHE A 90 5.83 0.34 -6.92
CA PHE A 90 4.64 -0.27 -6.35
C PHE A 90 3.36 0.51 -6.63
N ASP A 91 3.46 1.82 -6.87
CA ASP A 91 2.37 2.65 -7.36
C ASP A 91 1.85 2.14 -8.72
N SER A 92 2.75 1.82 -9.65
CA SER A 92 2.42 1.29 -10.97
C SER A 92 1.77 -0.07 -10.87
N HIS A 93 2.31 -0.94 -10.01
CA HIS A 93 1.71 -2.22 -9.71
C HIS A 93 0.27 -2.07 -9.19
N LEU A 94 0.07 -1.24 -8.16
CA LEU A 94 -1.24 -1.01 -7.54
C LEU A 94 -2.25 -0.45 -8.54
N ARG A 95 -1.85 0.44 -9.45
CA ARG A 95 -2.73 0.90 -10.55
C ARG A 95 -3.12 -0.24 -11.49
N ARG A 96 -2.20 -1.17 -11.80
CA ARG A 96 -2.47 -2.33 -12.69
C ARG A 96 -3.40 -3.35 -12.05
N VAL A 97 -3.24 -3.64 -10.76
CA VAL A 97 -4.04 -4.67 -10.06
C VAL A 97 -5.30 -4.13 -9.38
N GLY A 98 -5.29 -2.88 -8.96
CA GLY A 98 -6.37 -2.19 -8.24
C GLY A 98 -7.44 -1.57 -9.14
N GLY A 99 -7.18 -1.46 -10.46
CA GLY A 99 -8.16 -1.02 -11.46
C GLY A 99 -9.21 -2.08 -11.81
N LYS A 100 -9.92 -2.63 -10.81
CA LYS A 100 -11.07 -3.53 -10.98
C LYS A 100 -12.26 -3.09 -10.14
#